data_AF-A0A839QE76-F1
#
_entry.id   AF-A0A839QE76-F1
#
_cell.length_a   1.000
_cell.length_b   1.000
_cell.length_c   1.000
_cell.angle_alpha   90.00
_cell.angle_beta   90.00
_cell.angle_gamma   90.00
#
_symmetry.space_group_name_H-M   'P 1'
#
loop_
_entity.id
_entity.type
_entity.pdbx_description
1 polymer ?
#
loop_
_entity_poly.entity_id
_entity_poly.type
_entity_poly.pdbx_seq_one_letter_code
_entity_poly.pdbx_strand_id
1 'polypeptide(L)'
;MLLNDVARASAEVAATSARLAKIARIADLLGAADDSGVVAVVVSWLSGELTQRQIGVGWASLRSIPDPATDPTLQVADVEARFTEIGATSGKGSQARRAELLGALFAAATDVEQTFLRRLLTGELRQGALVGVMADAVAKAAGLPAAAVRRAAMLGGALPTVAEAALTGGEAALAQFSLRAGTPVGPMLAQTATGVADALDRLGGTAMFEAKLDGARVQIHRRGDTVSVFTRSLDDVTARLPEVVDATLALPATDLIADAEAIALRPDGRPHRFQVTASRFGGRGGSSDAGGQALSVFFFDLLHVDGTDLLDLPAHERIARLDALAPQGQRVDRLVTSDAAAAERFLDATLAAGHEGVMAKSTTAPYEAGRRGAGWLKVKPVHTLDLVVLAVEWGSGRRTGKLSNIHLGARDPETGGLVMLGKTFKGMTDEMLAWQTERFLELADGPTDGSGRIGGVVKVRPEQVVEIAFDGLQTSTRYPGGMALRFARVLRYRDDKTAAEADTIDTVRALYSRAD
;
A
#
# COMPACT_ATOMS: atom_id res chain seq x y z
N MET A 1 31.28 -7.18 3.96
CA MET A 1 30.91 -5.79 3.60
C MET A 1 30.56 -5.04 4.88
N LEU A 2 31.19 -3.89 5.11
CA LEU A 2 30.91 -3.07 6.30
C LEU A 2 29.52 -2.42 6.20
N LEU A 3 28.84 -2.31 7.33
CA LEU A 3 27.57 -1.58 7.42
C LEU A 3 27.76 -0.10 7.03
N ASN A 4 28.89 0.49 7.39
CA ASN A 4 29.24 1.86 7.01
C ASN A 4 29.16 2.13 5.50
N ASP A 5 29.56 1.18 4.64
CA ASP A 5 29.48 1.35 3.19
C ASP A 5 28.02 1.46 2.71
N VAL A 6 27.13 0.66 3.31
CA VAL A 6 25.69 0.68 3.08
C VAL A 6 25.08 1.98 3.60
N ALA A 7 25.43 2.39 4.82
CA ALA A 7 24.93 3.60 5.47
C ALA A 7 25.31 4.85 4.69
N ARG A 8 26.57 4.94 4.23
CA ARG A 8 27.05 6.03 3.37
C ARG A 8 26.36 6.03 2.01
N ALA A 9 26.23 4.88 1.35
CA ALA A 9 25.48 4.78 0.10
C ALA A 9 24.04 5.29 0.27
N SER A 10 23.39 4.92 1.38
CA SER A 10 22.04 5.38 1.69
C SER A 10 21.96 6.89 1.87
N ALA A 11 22.91 7.50 2.58
CA ALA A 11 22.99 8.94 2.76
C ALA A 11 23.19 9.68 1.43
N GLU A 12 24.09 9.19 0.57
CA GLU A 12 24.39 9.77 -0.75
C GLU A 12 23.18 9.65 -1.70
N VAL A 13 22.47 8.51 -1.69
CA VAL A 13 21.23 8.29 -2.43
C VAL A 13 20.12 9.24 -1.96
N ALA A 14 20.04 9.50 -0.65
CA ALA A 14 19.07 10.44 -0.08
C ALA A 14 19.39 11.90 -0.43
N ALA A 15 20.67 12.26 -0.57
CA ALA A 15 21.11 13.62 -0.87
C ALA A 15 20.87 14.05 -2.34
N THR A 16 20.71 13.09 -3.26
CA THR A 16 20.45 13.40 -4.68
C THR A 16 18.98 13.26 -5.05
N SER A 17 18.50 14.08 -5.98
CA SER A 17 17.18 13.94 -6.62
C SER A 17 17.26 13.17 -7.95
N ALA A 18 18.46 13.03 -8.53
CA ALA A 18 18.64 12.44 -9.86
C ALA A 18 18.52 10.91 -9.83
N ARG A 19 17.49 10.37 -10.48
CA ARG A 19 17.22 8.92 -10.55
C ARG A 19 18.44 8.11 -11.01
N LEU A 20 19.11 8.54 -12.08
CA LEU A 20 20.26 7.82 -12.65
C LEU A 20 21.47 7.80 -11.69
N ALA A 21 21.69 8.87 -10.93
CA ALA A 21 22.74 8.92 -9.92
C ALA A 21 22.47 7.93 -8.78
N LYS A 22 21.20 7.82 -8.33
CA LYS A 22 20.80 6.80 -7.33
C LYS A 22 21.05 5.39 -7.85
N ILE A 23 20.64 5.11 -9.08
CA ILE A 23 20.84 3.80 -9.71
C ILE A 23 22.32 3.44 -9.76
N ALA A 24 23.16 4.37 -10.24
CA ALA A 24 24.60 4.15 -10.31
C ALA A 24 25.20 3.86 -8.94
N ARG A 25 24.92 4.70 -7.94
CA ARG A 25 25.52 4.56 -6.62
C ARG A 25 25.15 3.26 -5.91
N ILE A 26 23.90 2.82 -6.06
CA ILE A 26 23.44 1.54 -5.51
C ILE A 26 24.09 0.38 -6.28
N ALA A 27 24.16 0.46 -7.61
CA ALA A 27 24.80 -0.58 -8.41
C ALA A 27 26.27 -0.76 -8.05
N ASP A 28 27.01 0.33 -7.83
CA ASP A 28 28.42 0.30 -7.42
C ASP A 28 28.59 -0.38 -6.05
N LEU A 29 27.66 -0.15 -5.10
CA LEU A 29 27.67 -0.85 -3.81
C LEU A 29 27.42 -2.35 -3.99
N LEU A 30 26.40 -2.73 -4.76
CA LEU A 30 26.03 -4.13 -4.96
C LEU A 30 27.15 -4.91 -5.68
N GLY A 31 27.82 -4.28 -6.65
CA GLY A 31 28.95 -4.88 -7.35
C GLY A 31 30.20 -5.08 -6.48
N ALA A 32 30.29 -4.40 -5.33
CA ALA A 32 31.37 -4.56 -4.35
C ALA A 32 31.06 -5.60 -3.26
N ALA A 33 29.90 -6.28 -3.33
CA ALA A 33 29.57 -7.35 -2.41
C ALA A 33 30.18 -8.67 -2.86
N ASP A 34 31.13 -9.20 -2.07
CA ASP A 34 31.79 -10.48 -2.37
C ASP A 34 30.92 -11.72 -2.01
N ASP A 35 29.86 -11.53 -1.24
CA ASP A 35 28.98 -12.60 -0.73
C ASP A 35 27.54 -12.39 -1.24
N SER A 36 26.99 -13.42 -1.87
CA SER A 36 25.64 -13.42 -2.44
C SER A 36 24.55 -13.25 -1.37
N GLY A 37 24.74 -13.81 -0.18
CA GLY A 37 23.79 -13.66 0.93
C GLY A 37 23.74 -12.22 1.44
N VAL A 38 24.86 -11.49 1.38
CA VAL A 38 24.93 -10.07 1.74
C VAL A 38 24.19 -9.20 0.74
N VAL A 39 24.21 -9.54 -0.55
CA VAL A 39 23.47 -8.79 -1.60
C VAL A 39 21.97 -8.74 -1.29
N ALA A 40 21.37 -9.88 -0.94
CA ALA A 40 19.94 -9.94 -0.62
C ALA A 40 19.60 -9.04 0.59
N VAL A 41 20.42 -9.09 1.65
CA VAL A 41 20.26 -8.25 2.85
C VAL A 41 20.35 -6.76 2.50
N VAL A 42 21.36 -6.35 1.74
CA VAL A 42 21.57 -4.95 1.34
C VAL A 42 20.42 -4.45 0.46
N VAL A 43 19.94 -5.27 -0.49
CA VAL A 43 18.78 -4.93 -1.34
C VAL A 43 17.52 -4.75 -0.50
N SER A 44 17.28 -5.63 0.48
CA SER A 44 16.15 -5.51 1.41
C SER A 44 16.23 -4.21 2.21
N TRP A 45 17.36 -3.96 2.87
CA TRP A 45 17.54 -2.80 3.73
C TRP A 45 17.48 -1.48 2.96
N LEU A 46 18.14 -1.38 1.81
CA LEU A 46 18.07 -0.17 0.97
C LEU A 46 16.70 0.01 0.29
N SER A 47 15.89 -1.05 0.20
CA SER A 47 14.47 -0.92 -0.16
C SER A 47 13.60 -0.43 1.02
N GLY A 48 14.18 -0.31 2.23
CA GLY A 48 13.54 0.17 3.44
C GLY A 48 12.84 -0.91 4.26
N GLU A 49 13.14 -2.18 4.01
CA GLU A 49 12.54 -3.32 4.70
C GLU A 49 13.60 -4.13 5.44
N LEU A 50 13.21 -4.74 6.56
CA LEU A 50 13.99 -5.79 7.19
C LEU A 50 13.66 -7.13 6.52
N THR A 51 14.64 -8.00 6.39
CA THR A 51 14.45 -9.38 5.93
C THR A 51 13.49 -10.16 6.85
N GLN A 52 13.49 -9.87 8.15
CA GLN A 52 12.57 -10.46 9.14
C GLN A 52 11.21 -9.73 9.22
N ARG A 53 10.99 -8.69 8.42
CA ARG A 53 9.85 -7.74 8.48
C ARG A 53 9.74 -6.97 9.81
N GLN A 54 9.23 -7.60 10.86
CA GLN A 54 9.04 -6.96 12.17
C GLN A 54 9.77 -7.75 13.26
N ILE A 55 10.67 -7.05 13.97
CA ILE A 55 11.47 -7.64 15.06
C ILE A 55 11.04 -7.16 16.46
N GLY A 56 9.86 -6.56 16.57
CA GLY A 56 9.31 -6.10 17.86
C GLY A 56 10.00 -4.86 18.44
N VAL A 57 10.71 -4.10 17.61
CA VAL A 57 11.37 -2.84 17.98
C VAL A 57 10.47 -1.68 17.58
N GLY A 58 10.02 -0.91 18.57
CA GLY A 58 9.19 0.27 18.36
C GLY A 58 9.98 1.57 18.55
N TRP A 59 9.39 2.69 18.14
CA TRP A 59 9.99 4.01 18.30
C TRP A 59 10.43 4.32 19.75
N ALA A 60 9.66 3.84 20.72
CA ALA A 60 9.95 4.02 22.14
C ALA A 60 11.34 3.50 22.54
N SER A 61 11.81 2.41 21.90
CA SER A 61 13.08 1.74 22.14
C SER A 61 14.27 2.45 21.47
N LEU A 62 14.01 3.41 20.57
CA LEU A 62 15.02 4.17 19.82
C LEU A 62 15.14 5.64 20.27
N ARG A 63 14.42 6.02 21.34
CA ARG A 63 14.46 7.39 21.89
C ARG A 63 15.80 7.75 22.52
N SER A 64 16.43 6.76 23.14
CA SER A 64 17.74 6.89 23.79
C SER A 64 18.65 5.87 23.15
N ILE A 65 19.63 6.34 22.39
CA ILE A 65 20.69 5.51 21.84
C ILE A 65 22.03 5.97 22.44
N PRO A 66 23.00 5.06 22.61
CA PRO A 66 24.32 5.40 23.12
C PRO A 66 25.10 6.30 22.16
N ASP A 67 26.19 6.90 22.66
CA ASP A 67 27.14 7.65 21.83
C ASP A 67 27.72 6.75 20.71
N PRO A 68 27.96 7.30 19.51
CA PRO A 68 28.46 6.53 18.38
C PRO A 68 29.92 6.11 18.57
N ALA A 69 30.26 4.95 18.02
CA ALA A 69 31.65 4.52 17.87
C ALA A 69 32.41 5.41 16.90
N THR A 70 33.74 5.55 17.10
CA THR A 70 34.60 6.34 16.22
C THR A 70 34.87 5.64 14.89
N ASP A 71 35.14 4.33 14.95
CA ASP A 71 35.58 3.54 13.80
C ASP A 71 34.51 2.52 13.38
N PRO A 72 34.26 2.33 12.07
CA PRO A 72 33.29 1.37 11.59
C PRO A 72 33.83 -0.05 11.71
N THR A 73 33.13 -0.89 12.48
CA THR A 73 33.51 -2.30 12.69
C THR A 73 32.40 -3.29 12.36
N LEU A 74 31.15 -2.82 12.21
CA LEU A 74 29.99 -3.68 11.98
C LEU A 74 29.98 -4.24 10.56
N GLN A 75 29.85 -5.56 10.43
CA GLN A 75 29.58 -6.22 9.15
C GLN A 75 28.07 -6.37 8.94
N VAL A 76 27.63 -6.29 7.68
CA VAL A 76 26.21 -6.49 7.31
C VAL A 76 25.69 -7.85 7.83
N ALA A 77 26.47 -8.92 7.68
CA ALA A 77 26.07 -10.25 8.13
C ALA A 77 25.86 -10.35 9.66
N ASP A 78 26.72 -9.71 10.45
CA ASP A 78 26.62 -9.72 11.91
C ASP A 78 25.40 -8.93 12.40
N VAL A 79 25.10 -7.81 11.73
CA VAL A 79 23.92 -6.99 12.02
C VAL A 79 22.64 -7.74 11.67
N GLU A 80 22.61 -8.45 10.54
CA GLU A 80 21.49 -9.29 10.13
C GLU A 80 21.24 -10.45 11.12
N ALA A 81 22.30 -11.12 11.57
CA ALA A 81 22.21 -12.13 12.62
C ALA A 81 21.65 -11.53 13.92
N ARG A 82 22.07 -10.31 14.28
CA ARG A 82 21.58 -9.60 15.46
C ARG A 82 20.10 -9.23 15.36
N PHE A 83 19.63 -8.78 14.19
CA PHE A 83 18.20 -8.52 13.96
C PHE A 83 17.37 -9.79 14.08
N THR A 84 17.89 -10.91 13.58
CA THR A 84 17.26 -12.23 13.74
C THR A 84 17.16 -12.62 15.22
N GLU A 85 18.22 -12.44 16.02
CA GLU A 85 18.20 -12.68 17.48
C GLU A 85 17.17 -11.81 18.21
N ILE A 86 17.10 -10.51 17.88
CA ILE A 86 16.14 -9.57 18.46
C ILE A 86 14.70 -9.99 18.15
N GLY A 87 14.43 -10.37 16.90
CA GLY A 87 13.10 -10.81 16.44
C GLY A 87 12.64 -12.11 17.09
N ALA A 88 13.56 -13.05 17.31
CA ALA A 88 13.29 -14.34 17.96
C ALA A 88 13.07 -14.23 19.48
N THR A 89 13.56 -13.16 20.11
CA THR A 89 13.43 -12.94 21.55
C THR A 89 11.95 -12.88 21.97
N SER A 90 11.51 -13.72 22.90
CA SER A 90 10.11 -13.80 23.35
C SER A 90 10.01 -14.19 24.85
N GLY A 91 8.80 -14.12 25.43
CA GLY A 91 8.57 -14.48 26.83
C GLY A 91 8.90 -13.39 27.86
N LYS A 92 8.89 -13.78 29.14
CA LYS A 92 9.16 -12.88 30.28
C LYS A 92 10.60 -12.37 30.22
N GLY A 93 10.79 -11.06 30.30
CA GLY A 93 12.12 -10.42 30.19
C GLY A 93 12.57 -10.10 28.75
N SER A 94 11.79 -10.50 27.74
CA SER A 94 12.12 -10.24 26.32
C SER A 94 12.38 -8.76 26.00
N GLN A 95 11.63 -7.84 26.60
CA GLN A 95 11.82 -6.41 26.37
C GLN A 95 13.18 -5.92 26.86
N ALA A 96 13.65 -6.39 28.01
CA ALA A 96 14.97 -6.03 28.54
C ALA A 96 16.08 -6.60 27.66
N ARG A 97 15.95 -7.87 27.24
CA ARG A 97 16.92 -8.49 26.34
C ARG A 97 16.98 -7.80 24.98
N ARG A 98 15.84 -7.43 24.39
CA ARG A 98 15.84 -6.65 23.13
C ARG A 98 16.50 -5.28 23.31
N ALA A 99 16.26 -4.60 24.43
CA ALA A 99 16.89 -3.31 24.73
C ALA A 99 18.42 -3.45 24.89
N GLU A 100 18.91 -4.50 25.55
CA GLU A 100 20.33 -4.82 25.68
C GLU A 100 20.97 -5.08 24.31
N LEU A 101 20.36 -5.94 23.50
CA LEU A 101 20.85 -6.27 22.14
C LEU A 101 20.90 -5.06 21.22
N LEU A 102 19.86 -4.22 21.26
CA LEU A 102 19.84 -2.95 20.52
C LEU A 102 20.90 -1.99 21.05
N GLY A 103 21.04 -1.85 22.37
CA GLY A 103 22.03 -0.96 22.98
C GLY A 103 23.44 -1.33 22.56
N ALA A 104 23.79 -2.63 22.60
CA ALA A 104 25.09 -3.11 22.15
C ALA A 104 25.33 -2.86 20.65
N LEU A 105 24.32 -3.10 19.80
CA LEU A 105 24.41 -2.83 18.36
C LEU A 105 24.64 -1.34 18.08
N PHE A 106 23.87 -0.45 18.70
CA PHE A 106 24.01 0.99 18.48
C PHE A 106 25.32 1.54 19.06
N ALA A 107 25.81 1.01 20.20
CA ALA A 107 27.08 1.43 20.77
C ALA A 107 28.29 1.09 19.88
N ALA A 108 28.20 -0.01 19.12
CA ALA A 108 29.23 -0.41 18.16
C ALA A 108 29.12 0.32 16.80
N ALA A 109 28.01 1.02 16.55
CA ALA A 109 27.75 1.72 15.30
C ALA A 109 28.31 3.15 15.35
N THR A 110 28.92 3.58 14.25
CA THR A 110 29.29 4.98 13.98
C THR A 110 28.05 5.86 13.80
N ASP A 111 28.21 7.19 13.78
CA ASP A 111 27.08 8.14 13.66
C ASP A 111 26.24 7.91 12.39
N VAL A 112 26.90 7.67 11.25
CA VAL A 112 26.23 7.38 9.98
C VAL A 112 25.48 6.05 10.01
N GLU A 113 26.06 5.02 10.66
CA GLU A 113 25.44 3.71 10.84
C GLU A 113 24.24 3.79 11.79
N GLN A 114 24.36 4.48 12.93
CA GLN A 114 23.25 4.70 13.86
C GLN A 114 22.09 5.43 13.17
N THR A 115 22.39 6.45 12.36
CA THR A 115 21.38 7.17 11.57
C THR A 115 20.67 6.24 10.59
N PHE A 116 21.43 5.41 9.86
CA PHE A 116 20.88 4.43 8.94
C PHE A 116 19.99 3.39 9.66
N LEU A 117 20.52 2.75 10.71
CA LEU A 117 19.81 1.73 11.50
C LEU A 117 18.52 2.28 12.11
N ARG A 118 18.55 3.49 12.68
CA ARG A 118 17.36 4.14 13.24
C ARG A 118 16.29 4.31 12.17
N ARG A 119 16.66 4.83 10.99
CA ARG A 119 15.72 5.04 9.88
C ARG A 119 15.20 3.73 9.30
N LEU A 120 16.02 2.69 9.23
CA LEU A 120 15.61 1.37 8.77
C LEU A 120 14.60 0.76 9.75
N LEU A 121 14.92 0.73 11.04
CA LEU A 121 14.09 0.14 12.09
C LEU A 121 12.74 0.87 12.29
N THR A 122 12.69 2.19 12.02
CA THR A 122 11.43 2.95 12.06
C THR A 122 10.63 2.88 10.75
N GLY A 123 11.16 2.24 9.70
CA GLY A 123 10.55 2.25 8.36
C GLY A 123 10.58 3.63 7.70
N GLU A 124 11.52 4.49 8.09
CA GLU A 124 11.67 5.87 7.63
C GLU A 124 12.93 6.10 6.78
N LEU A 125 13.50 5.05 6.17
CA LEU A 125 14.68 5.18 5.31
C LEU A 125 14.49 6.24 4.21
N ARG A 126 13.33 6.22 3.54
CA ARG A 126 12.77 7.31 2.69
C ARG A 126 13.78 7.99 1.73
N GLN A 127 14.78 7.27 1.27
CA GLN A 127 15.87 7.77 0.40
C GLN A 127 15.47 7.99 -1.07
N GLY A 128 14.21 7.76 -1.42
CA GLY A 128 13.71 7.89 -2.79
C GLY A 128 14.26 6.84 -3.77
N ALA A 129 14.86 5.75 -3.26
CA ALA A 129 15.22 4.56 -4.02
C ALA A 129 14.23 3.42 -3.72
N LEU A 130 12.98 3.60 -4.15
CA LEU A 130 11.94 2.59 -4.03
C LEU A 130 12.29 1.35 -4.87
N VAL A 131 11.51 0.27 -4.74
CA VAL A 131 11.67 -1.02 -5.46
C VAL A 131 12.00 -0.83 -6.95
N GLY A 132 11.39 0.13 -7.64
CA GLY A 132 11.68 0.40 -9.05
C GLY A 132 13.03 1.04 -9.35
N VAL A 133 13.64 1.78 -8.42
CA VAL A 133 15.04 2.25 -8.54
C VAL A 133 16.00 1.11 -8.18
N MET A 134 15.66 0.34 -7.13
CA MET A 134 16.47 -0.80 -6.69
C MET A 134 16.57 -1.87 -7.78
N ALA A 135 15.46 -2.23 -8.44
CA ALA A 135 15.48 -3.21 -9.52
C ALA A 135 16.35 -2.76 -10.72
N ASP A 136 16.36 -1.47 -11.04
CA ASP A 136 17.23 -0.91 -12.09
C ASP A 136 18.70 -0.93 -11.65
N ALA A 137 18.98 -0.68 -10.37
CA ALA A 137 20.34 -0.78 -9.82
C ALA A 137 20.86 -2.22 -9.80
N VAL A 138 20.02 -3.20 -9.43
CA VAL A 138 20.33 -4.63 -9.52
C VAL A 138 20.64 -5.02 -10.96
N ALA A 139 19.79 -4.60 -11.91
CA ALA A 139 20.01 -4.85 -13.33
C ALA A 139 21.33 -4.25 -13.83
N LYS A 140 21.64 -3.01 -13.40
CA LYS A 140 22.92 -2.36 -13.74
C LYS A 140 24.12 -3.09 -13.13
N ALA A 141 24.05 -3.51 -11.87
CA ALA A 141 25.13 -4.23 -11.19
C ALA A 141 25.39 -5.60 -11.81
N ALA A 142 24.33 -6.32 -12.18
CA ALA A 142 24.40 -7.64 -12.82
C ALA A 142 24.70 -7.57 -14.34
N GLY A 143 24.68 -6.38 -14.96
CA GLY A 143 24.82 -6.23 -16.40
C GLY A 143 23.64 -6.81 -17.21
N LEU A 144 22.44 -6.88 -16.62
CA LEU A 144 21.26 -7.52 -17.22
C LEU A 144 20.22 -6.50 -17.71
N PRO A 145 19.33 -6.89 -18.64
CA PRO A 145 18.19 -6.06 -19.01
C PRO A 145 17.28 -5.79 -17.80
N ALA A 146 17.00 -4.53 -17.50
CA ALA A 146 16.12 -4.15 -16.38
C ALA A 146 14.71 -4.76 -16.49
N ALA A 147 14.23 -5.03 -17.70
CA ALA A 147 12.97 -5.73 -17.91
C ALA A 147 13.00 -7.17 -17.37
N ALA A 148 14.10 -7.91 -17.57
CA ALA A 148 14.25 -9.28 -17.10
C ALA A 148 14.31 -9.34 -15.57
N VAL A 149 15.12 -8.48 -14.94
CA VAL A 149 15.21 -8.39 -13.46
C VAL A 149 13.86 -8.00 -12.85
N ARG A 150 13.17 -7.01 -13.43
CA ARG A 150 11.83 -6.62 -12.95
C ARG A 150 10.82 -7.76 -13.10
N ARG A 151 10.86 -8.51 -14.21
CA ARG A 151 10.00 -9.69 -14.41
C ARG A 151 10.31 -10.78 -13.39
N ALA A 152 11.58 -11.07 -13.14
CA ALA A 152 11.97 -12.05 -12.12
C ALA A 152 11.53 -11.61 -10.72
N ALA A 153 11.74 -10.34 -10.33
CA ALA A 153 11.30 -9.80 -9.04
C ALA A 153 9.79 -9.85 -8.86
N MET A 154 9.07 -9.66 -9.97
CA MET A 154 7.62 -9.76 -10.04
C MET A 154 7.15 -11.21 -9.82
N LEU A 155 7.73 -12.19 -10.52
CA LEU A 155 7.34 -13.61 -10.44
C LEU A 155 7.85 -14.29 -9.18
N GLY A 156 9.02 -13.91 -8.68
CA GLY A 156 9.63 -14.44 -7.47
C GLY A 156 9.09 -13.84 -6.17
N GLY A 157 8.27 -12.79 -6.25
CA GLY A 157 7.65 -12.13 -5.09
C GLY A 157 8.61 -11.32 -4.20
N ALA A 158 9.93 -11.42 -4.41
CA ALA A 158 10.95 -10.74 -3.61
C ALA A 158 12.15 -10.29 -4.45
N LEU A 159 12.39 -8.97 -4.51
CA LEU A 159 13.56 -8.41 -5.18
C LEU A 159 14.90 -8.85 -4.57
N PRO A 160 15.08 -8.99 -3.24
CA PRO A 160 16.32 -9.49 -2.64
C PRO A 160 16.83 -10.83 -3.22
N THR A 161 15.97 -11.84 -3.29
CA THR A 161 16.31 -13.17 -3.83
C THR A 161 16.66 -13.11 -5.31
N VAL A 162 15.98 -12.24 -6.06
CA VAL A 162 16.27 -12.02 -7.48
C VAL A 162 17.59 -11.29 -7.68
N ALA A 163 17.93 -10.34 -6.80
CA ALA A 163 19.22 -9.66 -6.84
C ALA A 163 20.36 -10.63 -6.61
N GLU A 164 20.24 -11.50 -5.60
CA GLU A 164 21.22 -12.56 -5.35
C GLU A 164 21.43 -13.45 -6.58
N ALA A 165 20.34 -13.99 -7.15
CA ALA A 165 20.40 -14.83 -8.34
C ALA A 165 20.97 -14.10 -9.57
N ALA A 166 20.59 -12.84 -9.78
CA ALA A 166 21.06 -12.01 -10.89
C ALA A 166 22.58 -11.77 -10.82
N LEU A 167 23.09 -11.44 -9.63
CA LEU A 167 24.51 -11.12 -9.45
C LEU A 167 25.41 -12.38 -9.42
N THR A 168 24.91 -13.55 -9.01
CA THR A 168 25.72 -14.79 -8.99
C THR A 168 25.61 -15.61 -10.28
N GLY A 169 24.41 -15.74 -10.85
CA GLY A 169 24.15 -16.64 -11.97
C GLY A 169 23.66 -15.95 -13.25
N GLY A 170 23.62 -14.62 -13.27
CA GLY A 170 23.27 -13.84 -14.46
C GLY A 170 21.85 -14.12 -14.97
N GLU A 171 21.68 -14.02 -16.29
CA GLU A 171 20.37 -14.18 -16.95
C GLU A 171 19.80 -15.60 -16.79
N ALA A 172 20.65 -16.62 -16.82
CA ALA A 172 20.22 -18.02 -16.67
C ALA A 172 19.56 -18.27 -15.31
N ALA A 173 20.09 -17.67 -14.24
CA ALA A 173 19.50 -17.77 -12.92
C ALA A 173 18.15 -17.03 -12.79
N LEU A 174 17.84 -16.07 -13.67
CA LEU A 174 16.53 -15.43 -13.68
C LEU A 174 15.41 -16.36 -14.15
N ALA A 175 15.73 -17.39 -14.95
CA ALA A 175 14.75 -18.34 -15.47
C ALA A 175 14.08 -19.18 -14.37
N GLN A 176 14.69 -19.28 -13.19
CA GLN A 176 14.09 -20.00 -12.06
C GLN A 176 12.87 -19.28 -11.47
N PHE A 177 12.76 -17.96 -11.68
CA PHE A 177 11.63 -17.15 -11.23
C PHE A 177 10.50 -17.23 -12.26
N SER A 178 9.83 -18.39 -12.26
CA SER A 178 8.64 -18.63 -13.06
C SER A 178 7.38 -18.45 -12.22
N LEU A 179 6.24 -18.29 -12.89
CA LEU A 179 4.94 -18.29 -12.23
C LEU A 179 4.68 -19.70 -11.64
N ARG A 180 4.35 -19.80 -10.35
CA ARG A 180 4.11 -21.08 -9.65
C ARG A 180 3.02 -20.95 -8.60
N ALA A 181 2.08 -21.89 -8.58
CA ALA A 181 1.10 -21.99 -7.51
C ALA A 181 1.81 -22.12 -6.14
N GLY A 182 1.34 -21.37 -5.13
CA GLY A 182 1.95 -21.27 -3.80
C GLY A 182 2.93 -20.12 -3.60
N THR A 183 3.47 -19.50 -4.66
CA THR A 183 4.31 -18.30 -4.57
C THR A 183 3.51 -17.08 -5.07
N PRO A 184 3.03 -16.19 -4.18
CA PRO A 184 2.21 -15.07 -4.60
C PRO A 184 3.00 -14.07 -5.47
N VAL A 185 2.31 -13.53 -6.45
CA VAL A 185 2.81 -12.54 -7.41
C VAL A 185 2.23 -11.17 -7.08
N GLY A 186 3.07 -10.13 -7.19
CA GLY A 186 2.64 -8.77 -6.93
C GLY A 186 1.40 -8.38 -7.76
N PRO A 187 0.35 -7.80 -7.16
CA PRO A 187 -0.87 -7.47 -7.89
C PRO A 187 -0.63 -6.36 -8.93
N MET A 188 -1.20 -6.49 -10.13
CA MET A 188 -1.31 -5.36 -11.06
C MET A 188 -2.21 -4.28 -10.45
N LEU A 189 -1.77 -3.02 -10.48
CA LEU A 189 -2.44 -1.88 -9.87
C LEU A 189 -3.04 -0.95 -10.93
N ALA A 190 -4.13 -0.26 -10.59
CA ALA A 190 -4.78 0.69 -11.47
C ALA A 190 -4.40 2.15 -11.17
N GLN A 191 -4.38 2.97 -12.21
CA GLN A 191 -4.40 4.43 -12.10
C GLN A 191 -5.85 4.92 -11.93
N THR A 192 -6.04 6.21 -11.63
CA THR A 192 -7.37 6.81 -11.57
C THR A 192 -7.68 7.48 -12.92
N ALA A 193 -8.91 7.33 -13.40
CA ALA A 193 -9.50 8.14 -14.47
C ALA A 193 -10.58 9.05 -13.90
N THR A 194 -10.83 10.18 -14.56
CA THR A 194 -11.81 11.17 -14.09
C THR A 194 -13.26 10.78 -14.41
N GLY A 195 -13.46 9.91 -15.40
CA GLY A 195 -14.75 9.41 -15.85
C GLY A 195 -14.58 8.28 -16.86
N VAL A 196 -15.69 7.71 -17.35
CA VAL A 196 -15.63 6.62 -18.35
C VAL A 196 -15.11 7.09 -19.71
N ALA A 197 -15.39 8.35 -20.09
CA ALA A 197 -14.87 8.95 -21.33
C ALA A 197 -13.34 9.11 -21.28
N ASP A 198 -12.80 9.71 -20.21
CA ASP A 198 -11.35 9.79 -19.97
C ASP A 198 -10.70 8.39 -19.99
N ALA A 199 -11.37 7.40 -19.41
CA ALA A 199 -10.87 6.03 -19.43
C ALA A 199 -10.83 5.43 -20.84
N LEU A 200 -11.87 5.62 -21.65
CA LEU A 200 -11.89 5.18 -23.06
C LEU A 200 -10.77 5.84 -23.86
N ASP A 201 -10.62 7.16 -23.77
CA ASP A 201 -9.60 7.92 -24.51
C ASP A 201 -8.20 7.41 -24.18
N ARG A 202 -7.90 7.24 -22.88
CA ARG A 202 -6.58 6.76 -22.41
C ARG A 202 -6.30 5.30 -22.74
N LEU A 203 -7.33 4.50 -22.98
CA LEU A 203 -7.21 3.09 -23.33
C LEU A 203 -7.32 2.82 -24.84
N GLY A 204 -7.39 3.86 -25.67
CA GLY A 204 -7.40 3.74 -27.13
C GLY A 204 -8.79 3.50 -27.72
N GLY A 205 -9.85 3.94 -27.06
CA GLY A 205 -11.22 4.02 -27.58
C GLY A 205 -12.10 2.80 -27.36
N THR A 206 -11.54 1.63 -27.02
CA THR A 206 -12.33 0.45 -26.59
C THR A 206 -11.74 -0.10 -25.30
N ALA A 207 -12.59 -0.31 -24.29
CA ALA A 207 -12.17 -0.82 -23.00
C ALA A 207 -13.12 -1.91 -22.49
N MET A 208 -12.59 -2.74 -21.61
CA MET A 208 -13.34 -3.69 -20.80
C MET A 208 -13.63 -3.05 -19.45
N PHE A 209 -14.88 -2.69 -19.22
CA PHE A 209 -15.38 -2.19 -17.94
C PHE A 209 -15.85 -3.36 -17.09
N GLU A 210 -15.33 -3.46 -15.88
CA GLU A 210 -15.76 -4.45 -14.89
C GLU A 210 -16.27 -3.75 -13.63
N ALA A 211 -17.24 -4.36 -12.96
CA ALA A 211 -17.75 -3.83 -11.71
C ALA A 211 -16.62 -3.73 -10.68
N LYS A 212 -16.41 -2.53 -10.14
CA LYS A 212 -15.42 -2.29 -9.08
C LYS A 212 -16.05 -2.57 -7.72
N LEU A 213 -15.95 -3.81 -7.29
CA LEU A 213 -16.52 -4.28 -6.03
C LEU A 213 -15.88 -3.60 -4.80
N ASP A 214 -16.64 -3.41 -3.72
CA ASP A 214 -16.17 -2.92 -2.40
C ASP A 214 -15.77 -4.11 -1.50
N GLY A 215 -14.86 -4.94 -2.01
CA GLY A 215 -14.39 -6.13 -1.33
C GLY A 215 -12.93 -6.01 -0.92
N ALA A 216 -12.34 -7.17 -0.61
CA ALA A 216 -10.93 -7.33 -0.41
C ALA A 216 -10.36 -8.17 -1.56
N ARG A 217 -9.46 -7.58 -2.34
CA ARG A 217 -8.69 -8.31 -3.34
C ARG A 217 -7.90 -9.45 -2.71
N VAL A 218 -8.06 -10.62 -3.32
CA VAL A 218 -7.30 -11.83 -3.03
C VAL A 218 -6.68 -12.39 -4.31
N GLN A 219 -5.50 -12.99 -4.16
CA GLN A 219 -4.87 -13.81 -5.19
C GLN A 219 -4.95 -15.25 -4.75
N ILE A 220 -5.53 -16.10 -5.59
CA ILE A 220 -5.90 -17.47 -5.27
C ILE A 220 -5.01 -18.39 -6.10
N HIS A 221 -4.31 -19.29 -5.42
CA HIS A 221 -3.47 -20.31 -6.03
C HIS A 221 -4.09 -21.67 -5.74
N ARG A 222 -4.22 -22.53 -6.73
CA ARG A 222 -4.59 -23.94 -6.54
C ARG A 222 -3.50 -24.83 -7.11
N ARG A 223 -3.19 -25.91 -6.40
CA ARG A 223 -2.37 -27.02 -6.89
C ARG A 223 -2.93 -28.34 -6.36
N GLY A 224 -3.52 -29.13 -7.25
CA GLY A 224 -4.33 -30.29 -6.89
C GLY A 224 -5.47 -29.88 -5.96
N ASP A 225 -5.48 -30.46 -4.76
CA ASP A 225 -6.46 -30.18 -3.71
C ASP A 225 -6.00 -29.12 -2.70
N THR A 226 -4.81 -28.54 -2.91
CA THR A 226 -4.29 -27.46 -2.04
C THR A 226 -4.65 -26.11 -2.65
N VAL A 227 -5.33 -25.27 -1.88
CA VAL A 227 -5.60 -23.87 -2.23
C VAL A 227 -4.87 -22.96 -1.24
N SER A 228 -4.29 -21.88 -1.75
CA SER A 228 -3.73 -20.79 -0.94
C SER A 228 -4.35 -19.47 -1.37
N VAL A 229 -4.71 -18.63 -0.41
CA VAL A 229 -5.36 -17.34 -0.63
C VAL A 229 -4.51 -16.24 -0.01
N PHE A 230 -4.03 -15.33 -0.84
CA PHE A 230 -3.16 -14.23 -0.45
C PHE A 230 -3.89 -12.90 -0.56
N THR A 231 -3.71 -12.02 0.42
CA THR A 231 -4.24 -10.66 0.34
C THR A 231 -3.49 -9.81 -0.68
N ARG A 232 -3.97 -8.59 -0.93
CA ARG A 232 -3.22 -7.57 -1.69
C ARG A 232 -1.79 -7.33 -1.19
N SER A 233 -1.54 -7.47 0.11
CA SER A 233 -0.21 -7.32 0.72
C SER A 233 0.59 -8.63 0.71
N LEU A 234 0.07 -9.67 0.04
CA LEU A 234 0.62 -11.02 -0.08
C LEU A 234 0.67 -11.80 1.25
N ASP A 235 -0.09 -11.37 2.25
CA ASP A 235 -0.27 -12.15 3.48
C ASP A 235 -1.21 -13.34 3.22
N ASP A 236 -0.82 -14.53 3.69
CA ASP A 236 -1.65 -15.74 3.62
C ASP A 236 -2.84 -15.65 4.59
N VAL A 237 -4.04 -15.76 4.02
CA VAL A 237 -5.33 -15.74 4.73
C VAL A 237 -6.17 -16.98 4.45
N THR A 238 -5.57 -18.04 3.90
CA THR A 238 -6.23 -19.29 3.48
C THR A 238 -7.15 -19.86 4.55
N ALA A 239 -6.62 -20.05 5.77
CA ALA A 239 -7.35 -20.65 6.89
C ALA A 239 -8.58 -19.83 7.35
N ARG A 240 -8.69 -18.57 6.93
CA ARG A 240 -9.79 -17.67 7.34
C ARG A 240 -10.91 -17.62 6.32
N LEU A 241 -10.67 -18.11 5.11
CA LEU A 241 -11.57 -18.02 3.97
C LEU A 241 -11.88 -19.42 3.39
N PRO A 242 -12.37 -20.39 4.19
CA PRO A 242 -12.73 -21.71 3.69
C PRO A 242 -13.74 -21.65 2.55
N GLU A 243 -14.66 -20.68 2.57
CA GLU A 243 -15.64 -20.47 1.50
C GLU A 243 -14.99 -20.11 0.15
N VAL A 244 -13.86 -19.41 0.16
CA VAL A 244 -13.08 -19.11 -1.05
C VAL A 244 -12.30 -20.34 -1.52
N VAL A 245 -11.79 -21.14 -0.58
CA VAL A 245 -11.13 -22.41 -0.86
C VAL A 245 -12.09 -23.39 -1.55
N ASP A 246 -13.28 -23.58 -0.98
CA ASP A 246 -14.29 -24.49 -1.51
C ASP A 246 -14.76 -24.07 -2.90
N ALA A 247 -15.03 -22.77 -3.11
CA ALA A 247 -15.40 -22.24 -4.42
C ALA A 247 -14.30 -22.46 -5.48
N THR A 248 -13.03 -22.35 -5.08
CA THR A 248 -11.88 -22.57 -5.98
C THR A 248 -11.69 -24.06 -6.30
N LEU A 249 -11.89 -24.96 -5.31
CA LEU A 249 -11.81 -26.40 -5.50
C LEU A 249 -12.91 -26.94 -6.43
N ALA A 250 -14.05 -26.25 -6.48
CA ALA A 250 -15.17 -26.58 -7.37
C ALA A 250 -14.90 -26.23 -8.85
N LEU A 251 -13.89 -25.41 -9.16
CA LEU A 251 -13.52 -25.08 -10.55
C LEU A 251 -12.93 -26.31 -11.27
N PRO A 252 -13.19 -26.50 -12.58
CA PRO A 252 -12.66 -27.61 -13.35
C PRO A 252 -11.21 -27.36 -13.82
N ALA A 253 -10.31 -27.08 -12.87
CA ALA A 253 -8.87 -26.95 -13.07
C ALA A 253 -8.14 -27.48 -11.84
N THR A 254 -6.90 -27.95 -11.98
CA THR A 254 -6.13 -28.49 -10.86
C THR A 254 -4.91 -27.65 -10.51
N ASP A 255 -4.42 -26.84 -11.45
CA ASP A 255 -3.36 -25.87 -11.21
C ASP A 255 -3.86 -24.51 -11.71
N LEU A 256 -3.94 -23.50 -10.86
CA LEU A 256 -4.35 -22.16 -11.29
C LEU A 256 -3.80 -21.06 -10.41
N ILE A 257 -3.67 -19.87 -11.00
CA ILE A 257 -3.44 -18.62 -10.28
C ILE A 257 -4.42 -17.60 -10.82
N ALA A 258 -5.31 -17.11 -9.96
CA ALA A 258 -6.35 -16.15 -10.33
C ALA A 258 -6.39 -14.97 -9.36
N ASP A 259 -6.74 -13.80 -9.89
CA ASP A 259 -7.10 -12.66 -9.06
C ASP A 259 -8.63 -12.61 -8.90
N ALA A 260 -9.07 -12.35 -7.67
CA ALA A 260 -10.47 -12.23 -7.33
C ALA A 260 -10.71 -11.15 -6.27
N GLU A 261 -11.97 -10.78 -6.10
CA GLU A 261 -12.43 -9.98 -4.97
C GLU A 261 -13.25 -10.87 -4.03
N ALA A 262 -12.90 -10.89 -2.75
CA ALA A 262 -13.71 -11.51 -1.70
C ALA A 262 -14.58 -10.44 -1.03
N ILE A 263 -15.88 -10.66 -0.93
CA ILE A 263 -16.84 -9.65 -0.48
C ILE A 263 -17.98 -10.25 0.34
N ALA A 264 -18.33 -9.58 1.44
CA ALA A 264 -19.52 -9.92 2.21
C ALA A 264 -20.75 -9.33 1.52
N LEU A 265 -21.69 -10.18 1.09
CA LEU A 265 -22.95 -9.77 0.47
C LEU A 265 -24.13 -9.94 1.42
N ARG A 266 -25.09 -9.03 1.28
CA ARG A 266 -26.41 -9.11 1.90
C ARG A 266 -27.32 -10.06 1.13
N PRO A 267 -28.47 -10.48 1.69
CA PRO A 267 -29.45 -11.32 0.99
C PRO A 267 -29.98 -10.72 -0.33
N ASP A 268 -29.95 -9.40 -0.48
CA ASP A 268 -30.35 -8.68 -1.71
C ASP A 268 -29.24 -8.61 -2.77
N GLY A 269 -28.07 -9.21 -2.51
CA GLY A 269 -26.91 -9.20 -3.40
C GLY A 269 -26.04 -7.93 -3.30
N ARG A 270 -26.47 -6.90 -2.56
CA ARG A 270 -25.65 -5.69 -2.34
C ARG A 270 -24.55 -5.98 -1.33
N PRO A 271 -23.40 -5.28 -1.39
CA PRO A 271 -22.33 -5.49 -0.43
C PRO A 271 -22.74 -5.00 0.97
N HIS A 272 -22.28 -5.72 2.01
CA HIS A 272 -22.18 -5.14 3.34
C HIS A 272 -21.13 -4.02 3.35
N ARG A 273 -21.17 -3.15 4.37
CA ARG A 273 -20.11 -2.18 4.62
C ARG A 273 -18.74 -2.87 4.65
N PHE A 274 -17.73 -2.26 4.02
CA PHE A 274 -16.38 -2.83 3.91
C PHE A 274 -15.79 -3.37 5.22
N GLN A 275 -16.12 -2.78 6.37
CA GLN A 275 -15.66 -3.26 7.68
C GLN A 275 -16.06 -4.71 7.98
N VAL A 276 -17.22 -5.17 7.49
CA VAL A 276 -17.69 -6.56 7.62
C VAL A 276 -16.74 -7.47 6.85
N THR A 277 -16.47 -7.16 5.58
CA THR A 277 -15.48 -7.88 4.76
C THR A 277 -14.09 -7.85 5.42
N ALA A 278 -13.61 -6.66 5.81
CA ALA A 278 -12.28 -6.47 6.38
C ALA A 278 -12.06 -7.21 7.71
N SER A 279 -13.12 -7.41 8.50
CA SER A 279 -13.03 -8.16 9.76
C SER A 279 -12.54 -9.60 9.57
N ARG A 280 -12.83 -10.22 8.42
CA ARG A 280 -12.36 -11.57 8.06
C ARG A 280 -10.85 -11.63 7.84
N PHE A 281 -10.21 -10.49 7.59
CA PHE A 281 -8.77 -10.37 7.36
C PHE A 281 -8.00 -9.89 8.61
N GLY A 282 -8.67 -9.47 9.68
CA GLY A 282 -8.05 -8.97 10.91
C GLY A 282 -7.78 -10.08 11.94
N GLY A 283 -6.52 -10.24 12.38
CA GLY A 283 -6.12 -11.17 13.46
C GLY A 283 -4.75 -11.83 13.22
N ARG A 284 -3.90 -11.94 14.24
CA ARG A 284 -2.66 -12.74 14.20
C ARG A 284 -2.88 -13.99 15.06
N GLY A 285 -2.93 -15.16 14.41
CA GLY A 285 -2.96 -16.47 15.08
C GLY A 285 -4.24 -16.74 15.86
N GLY A 286 -5.14 -17.55 15.29
CA GLY A 286 -6.32 -18.04 15.99
C GLY A 286 -7.46 -18.34 15.02
N SER A 287 -8.01 -19.54 15.17
CA SER A 287 -9.24 -20.13 14.61
C SER A 287 -10.14 -19.26 13.73
N SER A 288 -10.65 -19.88 12.66
CA SER A 288 -11.90 -19.51 12.01
C SER A 288 -12.94 -19.11 13.07
N ASP A 289 -13.16 -17.81 13.24
CA ASP A 289 -14.36 -17.37 13.93
C ASP A 289 -15.50 -17.74 12.99
N ALA A 290 -16.06 -18.94 13.19
CA ALA A 290 -17.11 -19.54 12.38
C ALA A 290 -18.43 -18.74 12.46
N GLY A 291 -18.46 -17.66 13.25
CA GLY A 291 -19.59 -16.71 13.35
C GLY A 291 -19.48 -15.48 12.45
N GLY A 292 -18.39 -15.29 11.70
CA GLY A 292 -18.27 -14.16 10.76
C GLY A 292 -19.10 -14.35 9.49
N GLN A 293 -19.60 -13.25 8.90
CA GLN A 293 -20.30 -13.26 7.60
C GLN A 293 -19.45 -13.95 6.53
N ALA A 294 -20.00 -14.98 5.88
CA ALA A 294 -19.33 -15.69 4.79
C ALA A 294 -19.08 -14.75 3.60
N LEU A 295 -17.91 -14.87 2.98
CA LEU A 295 -17.54 -14.08 1.81
C LEU A 295 -17.89 -14.80 0.51
N SER A 296 -18.46 -14.05 -0.44
CA SER A 296 -18.54 -14.45 -1.84
C SER A 296 -17.23 -14.11 -2.55
N VAL A 297 -16.86 -14.89 -3.57
CA VAL A 297 -15.67 -14.66 -4.38
C VAL A 297 -16.05 -14.36 -5.83
N PHE A 298 -15.45 -13.31 -6.39
CA PHE A 298 -15.64 -12.88 -7.77
C PHE A 298 -14.30 -12.76 -8.48
N PHE A 299 -14.02 -13.69 -9.39
CA PHE A 299 -12.81 -13.70 -10.20
C PHE A 299 -12.84 -12.62 -11.29
N PHE A 300 -11.69 -11.99 -11.53
CA PHE A 300 -11.56 -10.92 -12.53
C PHE A 300 -10.30 -10.98 -13.39
N ASP A 301 -9.36 -11.88 -13.11
CA ASP A 301 -8.24 -12.19 -14.00
C ASP A 301 -7.69 -13.60 -13.73
N LEU A 302 -7.03 -14.20 -14.72
CA LEU A 302 -6.44 -15.53 -14.66
C LEU A 302 -5.01 -15.46 -15.19
N LEU A 303 -4.04 -15.80 -14.34
CA LEU A 303 -2.61 -15.65 -14.62
C LEU A 303 -1.97 -16.98 -15.04
N HIS A 304 -2.50 -18.09 -14.55
CA HIS A 304 -2.06 -19.45 -14.85
C HIS A 304 -3.23 -20.41 -14.80
N VAL A 305 -3.25 -21.40 -15.69
CA VAL A 305 -4.16 -22.57 -15.60
C VAL A 305 -3.53 -23.81 -16.24
N ASP A 306 -3.57 -24.93 -15.50
CA ASP A 306 -3.15 -26.29 -15.89
C ASP A 306 -1.87 -26.32 -16.75
N GLY A 307 -0.79 -25.70 -16.24
CA GLY A 307 0.53 -25.70 -16.86
C GLY A 307 0.76 -24.60 -17.90
N THR A 308 -0.23 -23.73 -18.15
CA THR A 308 -0.12 -22.62 -19.12
C THR A 308 -0.09 -21.27 -18.40
N ASP A 309 1.02 -20.55 -18.54
CA ASP A 309 1.13 -19.15 -18.10
C ASP A 309 0.39 -18.23 -19.07
N LEU A 310 -0.53 -17.42 -18.54
CA LEU A 310 -1.37 -16.51 -19.31
C LEU A 310 -0.94 -15.04 -19.17
N LEU A 311 -0.02 -14.74 -18.25
CA LEU A 311 0.34 -13.37 -17.85
C LEU A 311 0.69 -12.44 -19.03
N ASP A 312 1.39 -12.99 -20.02
CA ASP A 312 1.87 -12.25 -21.19
C ASP A 312 0.82 -12.16 -22.33
N LEU A 313 -0.30 -12.88 -22.21
CA LEU A 313 -1.37 -12.83 -23.19
C LEU A 313 -2.19 -11.54 -23.07
N PRO A 314 -2.79 -11.08 -24.19
CA PRO A 314 -3.79 -10.02 -24.19
C PRO A 314 -4.90 -10.26 -23.16
N ALA A 315 -5.39 -9.20 -22.50
CA ALA A 315 -6.40 -9.31 -21.45
C ALA A 315 -7.67 -10.05 -21.91
N HIS A 316 -8.15 -9.82 -23.13
CA HIS A 316 -9.34 -10.51 -23.65
C HIS A 316 -9.16 -12.03 -23.73
N GLU A 317 -7.95 -12.54 -24.00
CA GLU A 317 -7.67 -13.98 -24.02
C GLU A 317 -7.66 -14.57 -22.62
N ARG A 318 -7.02 -13.88 -21.66
CA ARG A 318 -7.02 -14.31 -20.25
C ARG A 318 -8.43 -14.37 -19.68
N ILE A 319 -9.23 -13.36 -20.00
CA ILE A 319 -10.63 -13.29 -19.60
C ILE A 319 -11.47 -14.38 -20.27
N ALA A 320 -11.27 -14.68 -21.55
CA ALA A 320 -11.97 -15.80 -22.19
C ALA A 320 -11.65 -17.15 -21.51
N ARG A 321 -10.40 -17.35 -21.08
CA ARG A 321 -10.00 -18.54 -20.29
C ARG A 321 -10.66 -18.54 -18.91
N LEU A 322 -10.73 -17.40 -18.24
CA LEU A 322 -11.44 -17.26 -16.97
C LEU A 322 -12.94 -17.57 -17.13
N ASP A 323 -13.58 -17.00 -18.14
CA ASP A 323 -15.02 -17.13 -18.37
C ASP A 323 -15.43 -18.57 -18.70
N ALA A 324 -14.54 -19.34 -19.33
CA ALA A 324 -14.73 -20.78 -19.59
C ALA A 324 -14.56 -21.64 -18.32
N LEU A 325 -13.82 -21.16 -17.33
CA LEU A 325 -13.51 -21.88 -16.09
C LEU A 325 -14.51 -21.57 -14.97
N ALA A 326 -14.78 -20.28 -14.73
CA ALA A 326 -15.56 -19.79 -13.60
C ALA A 326 -17.04 -19.60 -13.96
N PRO A 327 -17.97 -20.05 -13.10
CA PRO A 327 -19.41 -19.86 -13.33
C PRO A 327 -19.79 -18.37 -13.26
N GLN A 328 -20.88 -17.98 -13.93
CA GLN A 328 -21.30 -16.58 -14.02
C GLN A 328 -21.42 -15.87 -12.66
N GLY A 329 -21.99 -16.55 -11.65
CA GLY A 329 -22.16 -15.98 -10.31
C GLY A 329 -20.88 -15.81 -9.50
N GLN A 330 -19.72 -16.22 -10.02
CA GLN A 330 -18.40 -16.04 -9.41
C GLN A 330 -17.48 -15.19 -10.28
N ARG A 331 -17.99 -14.50 -11.30
CA ARG A 331 -17.21 -13.58 -12.14
C ARG A 331 -17.66 -12.16 -11.85
N VAL A 332 -16.75 -11.20 -11.93
CA VAL A 332 -17.16 -9.79 -11.94
C VAL A 332 -18.00 -9.50 -13.18
N ASP A 333 -19.06 -8.72 -13.02
CA ASP A 333 -19.85 -8.23 -14.15
C ASP A 333 -18.98 -7.38 -15.06
N ARG A 334 -19.20 -7.51 -16.37
CA ARG A 334 -18.32 -6.94 -17.41
C ARG A 334 -19.10 -6.42 -18.62
N LEU A 335 -18.62 -5.30 -19.16
CA LEU A 335 -19.02 -4.72 -20.43
C LEU A 335 -17.79 -4.36 -21.25
N VAL A 336 -17.65 -4.89 -22.46
CA VAL A 336 -16.66 -4.43 -23.44
C VAL A 336 -17.34 -3.45 -24.39
N THR A 337 -16.87 -2.21 -24.46
CA THR A 337 -17.52 -1.18 -25.27
C THR A 337 -16.55 -0.08 -25.69
N SER A 338 -16.88 0.56 -26.81
CA SER A 338 -16.33 1.86 -27.24
C SER A 338 -17.31 3.02 -27.06
N ASP A 339 -18.56 2.71 -26.66
CA ASP A 339 -19.61 3.70 -26.41
C ASP A 339 -19.55 4.18 -24.96
N ALA A 340 -19.21 5.47 -24.80
CA ALA A 340 -19.18 6.13 -23.51
C ALA A 340 -20.54 6.13 -22.80
N ALA A 341 -21.66 6.22 -23.54
CA ALA A 341 -22.99 6.19 -22.94
C ALA A 341 -23.33 4.80 -22.37
N ALA A 342 -22.91 3.73 -23.04
CA ALA A 342 -23.02 2.37 -22.52
C ALA A 342 -22.14 2.16 -21.28
N ALA A 343 -20.91 2.68 -21.29
CA ALA A 343 -20.02 2.63 -20.14
C ALA A 343 -20.58 3.40 -18.93
N GLU A 344 -21.19 4.57 -19.15
CA GLU A 344 -21.82 5.36 -18.10
C GLU A 344 -23.03 4.63 -17.49
N ARG A 345 -23.91 4.04 -18.33
CA ARG A 345 -25.02 3.20 -17.83
C ARG A 345 -24.54 2.02 -16.99
N PHE A 346 -23.41 1.41 -17.37
CA PHE A 346 -22.80 0.33 -16.59
C PHE A 346 -22.23 0.83 -15.27
N LEU A 347 -21.60 2.00 -15.25
CA LEU A 347 -21.16 2.66 -14.02
C LEU A 347 -22.35 2.97 -13.09
N ASP A 348 -23.41 3.58 -13.60
CA ASP A 348 -24.62 3.91 -12.84
C ASP A 348 -25.28 2.66 -12.25
N ALA A 349 -25.42 1.60 -13.04
CA ALA A 349 -25.96 0.33 -12.56
C ALA A 349 -25.08 -0.30 -11.46
N THR A 350 -23.76 -0.22 -11.62
CA THR A 350 -22.80 -0.73 -10.63
C THR A 350 -22.86 0.06 -9.31
N LEU A 351 -23.01 1.38 -9.38
CA LEU A 351 -23.19 2.25 -8.21
C LEU A 351 -24.54 2.01 -7.54
N ALA A 352 -25.61 1.83 -8.31
CA ALA A 352 -26.94 1.51 -7.80
C ALA A 352 -26.96 0.15 -7.07
N ALA A 353 -26.16 -0.82 -7.52
CA ALA A 353 -25.93 -2.09 -6.83
C ALA A 353 -25.10 -1.93 -5.52
N GLY A 354 -24.56 -0.74 -5.24
CA GLY A 354 -23.82 -0.42 -4.01
C GLY A 354 -22.32 -0.68 -4.09
N HIS A 355 -21.76 -0.92 -5.28
CA HIS A 355 -20.31 -1.08 -5.46
C HIS A 355 -19.59 0.26 -5.66
N GLU A 356 -18.25 0.26 -5.67
CA GLU A 356 -17.47 1.52 -5.62
C GLU A 356 -17.41 2.28 -6.96
N GLY A 357 -17.75 1.64 -8.09
CA GLY A 357 -17.63 2.21 -9.43
C GLY A 357 -17.24 1.14 -10.45
N VAL A 358 -16.39 1.47 -11.43
CA VAL A 358 -15.93 0.52 -12.46
C VAL A 358 -14.41 0.52 -12.61
N MET A 359 -13.88 -0.63 -13.02
CA MET A 359 -12.51 -0.81 -13.49
C MET A 359 -12.54 -0.83 -15.01
N ALA A 360 -11.94 0.16 -15.66
CA ALA A 360 -11.71 0.13 -17.10
C ALA A 360 -10.34 -0.49 -17.39
N LYS A 361 -10.32 -1.54 -18.23
CA LYS A 361 -9.13 -2.31 -18.57
C LYS A 361 -8.91 -2.27 -20.08
N SER A 362 -7.65 -2.12 -20.51
CA SER A 362 -7.25 -2.38 -21.89
C SER A 362 -7.56 -3.84 -22.24
N THR A 363 -8.10 -4.07 -23.43
CA THR A 363 -8.42 -5.41 -23.94
C THR A 363 -7.19 -6.17 -24.44
N THR A 364 -6.10 -5.46 -24.72
CA THR A 364 -4.88 -6.01 -25.34
C THR A 364 -3.66 -5.99 -24.42
N ALA A 365 -3.70 -5.25 -23.32
CA ALA A 365 -2.57 -5.19 -22.39
C ALA A 365 -2.32 -6.55 -21.70
N PRO A 366 -1.04 -6.96 -21.55
CA PRO A 366 -0.66 -8.06 -20.69
C PRO A 366 -0.89 -7.71 -19.22
N TYR A 367 -0.76 -8.69 -18.33
CA TYR A 367 -0.82 -8.45 -16.90
C TYR A 367 0.53 -7.93 -16.39
N GLU A 368 0.55 -6.72 -15.84
CA GLU A 368 1.77 -6.09 -15.32
C GLU A 368 1.85 -6.23 -13.79
N ALA A 369 2.27 -7.40 -13.32
CA ALA A 369 2.34 -7.70 -11.89
C ALA A 369 3.24 -6.69 -11.13
N GLY A 370 2.77 -6.26 -9.95
CA GLY A 370 3.43 -5.30 -9.08
C GLY A 370 3.52 -3.86 -9.62
N ARG A 371 2.96 -3.57 -10.81
CA ARG A 371 3.06 -2.26 -11.46
C ARG A 371 1.72 -1.53 -11.48
N ARG A 372 1.82 -0.20 -11.43
CA ARG A 372 0.70 0.70 -11.73
C ARG A 372 0.80 1.22 -13.16
N GLY A 373 0.52 0.34 -14.11
CA GLY A 373 0.52 0.63 -15.54
C GLY A 373 -0.67 1.47 -15.99
N ALA A 374 -0.66 1.89 -17.26
CA ALA A 374 -1.79 2.59 -17.88
C ALA A 374 -2.92 1.64 -18.31
N GLY A 375 -2.67 0.33 -18.31
CA GLY A 375 -3.62 -0.67 -18.80
C GLY A 375 -4.89 -0.82 -17.95
N TRP A 376 -4.85 -0.46 -16.66
CA TRP A 376 -6.00 -0.51 -15.75
C TRP A 376 -6.27 0.87 -15.15
N LEU A 377 -7.51 1.33 -15.26
CA LEU A 377 -8.00 2.60 -14.73
C LEU A 377 -9.20 2.33 -13.82
N LYS A 378 -9.24 2.94 -12.64
CA LYS A 378 -10.44 2.96 -11.80
C LYS A 378 -11.21 4.25 -12.06
N VAL A 379 -12.50 4.11 -12.29
CA VAL A 379 -13.45 5.21 -12.40
C VAL A 379 -14.41 5.07 -11.22
N LYS A 380 -14.42 6.08 -10.36
CA LYS A 380 -15.32 6.11 -9.20
C LYS A 380 -15.77 7.54 -8.93
N PRO A 381 -16.97 7.73 -8.37
CA PRO A 381 -17.38 9.03 -7.87
C PRO A 381 -16.35 9.58 -6.88
N VAL A 382 -16.09 10.88 -6.96
CA VAL A 382 -15.31 11.58 -5.95
C VAL A 382 -16.32 12.26 -5.04
N HIS A 383 -16.52 11.70 -3.85
CA HIS A 383 -17.30 12.37 -2.82
C HIS A 383 -16.42 13.42 -2.15
N THR A 384 -16.95 14.64 -2.02
CA THR A 384 -16.29 15.74 -1.34
C THR A 384 -17.16 16.27 -0.21
N LEU A 385 -16.48 16.78 0.82
CA LEU A 385 -17.08 17.58 1.89
C LEU A 385 -16.21 18.82 2.09
N ASP A 386 -16.84 19.96 2.29
CA ASP A 386 -16.18 21.18 2.74
C ASP A 386 -16.17 21.19 4.27
N LEU A 387 -14.99 21.05 4.87
CA LEU A 387 -14.82 20.88 6.32
C LEU A 387 -13.95 21.99 6.91
N VAL A 388 -14.11 22.25 8.20
CA VAL A 388 -13.34 23.26 8.93
C VAL A 388 -12.08 22.64 9.51
N VAL A 389 -10.94 23.32 9.41
CA VAL A 389 -9.70 22.90 10.06
C VAL A 389 -9.73 23.33 11.54
N LEU A 390 -9.62 22.35 12.44
CA LEU A 390 -9.73 22.55 13.89
C LEU A 390 -8.36 22.67 14.58
N ALA A 391 -7.38 21.93 14.06
CA ALA A 391 -6.02 21.86 14.57
C ALA A 391 -5.11 21.23 13.53
N VAL A 392 -3.79 21.39 13.68
CA VAL A 392 -2.81 20.84 12.75
C VAL A 392 -1.60 20.30 13.49
N GLU A 393 -1.15 19.10 13.12
CA GLU A 393 0.04 18.49 13.73
C GLU A 393 1.30 18.81 12.93
N TRP A 394 2.40 19.05 13.66
CA TRP A 394 3.75 19.11 13.10
C TRP A 394 4.11 17.79 12.43
N GLY A 395 4.63 17.88 11.22
CA GLY A 395 5.03 16.75 10.40
C GLY A 395 6.28 16.05 10.91
N SER A 396 6.47 14.81 10.47
CA SER A 396 7.67 14.02 10.71
C SER A 396 8.40 13.71 9.40
N GLY A 397 9.66 13.24 9.49
CA GLY A 397 10.49 12.90 8.34
C GLY A 397 10.71 14.08 7.38
N ARG A 398 10.34 13.94 6.10
CA ARG A 398 10.49 15.02 5.08
C ARG A 398 9.65 16.28 5.36
N ARG A 399 8.73 16.21 6.32
CA ARG A 399 7.84 17.31 6.70
C ARG A 399 8.17 17.85 8.09
N THR A 400 9.26 17.42 8.71
CA THR A 400 9.76 18.03 9.95
C THR A 400 9.92 19.53 9.73
N GLY A 401 9.43 20.33 10.68
CA GLY A 401 9.38 21.79 10.57
C GLY A 401 8.22 22.34 9.73
N LYS A 402 7.26 21.51 9.29
CA LYS A 402 6.03 21.95 8.61
C LYS A 402 4.78 21.45 9.34
N LEU A 403 3.72 22.25 9.40
CA LEU A 403 2.40 21.80 9.84
C LEU A 403 1.75 20.99 8.72
N SER A 404 1.35 19.73 8.97
CA SER A 404 1.01 18.80 7.88
C SER A 404 -0.24 17.95 8.06
N ASN A 405 -0.62 17.60 9.29
CA ASN A 405 -1.76 16.70 9.53
C ASN A 405 -2.94 17.50 10.09
N ILE A 406 -3.89 17.86 9.24
CA ILE A 406 -5.04 18.72 9.61
C ILE A 406 -6.16 17.89 10.24
N HIS A 407 -6.77 18.43 11.29
CA HIS A 407 -7.94 17.89 11.98
C HIS A 407 -9.19 18.50 11.36
N LEU A 408 -10.12 17.66 10.90
CA LEU A 408 -11.26 18.08 10.09
C LEU A 408 -12.56 18.02 10.90
N GLY A 409 -13.33 19.11 10.91
CA GLY A 409 -14.62 19.22 11.58
C GLY A 409 -15.76 19.57 10.63
N ALA A 410 -16.91 18.92 10.81
CA ALA A 410 -18.17 19.34 10.23
C ALA A 410 -18.96 20.19 11.22
N ARG A 411 -19.81 21.09 10.73
CA ARG A 411 -20.66 21.91 11.61
C ARG A 411 -21.75 21.05 12.24
N ASP A 412 -22.02 21.29 13.51
CA ASP A 412 -23.18 20.76 14.21
C ASP A 412 -24.31 21.80 14.19
N PRO A 413 -25.41 21.57 13.46
CA PRO A 413 -26.53 22.49 13.45
C PRO A 413 -27.24 22.63 14.81
N GLU A 414 -27.18 21.60 15.66
CA GLU A 414 -27.87 21.60 16.96
C GLU A 414 -27.10 22.39 18.01
N THR A 415 -25.78 22.18 18.08
CA THR A 415 -24.95 22.83 19.10
C THR A 415 -24.27 24.12 18.60
N GLY A 416 -24.25 24.35 17.28
CA GLY A 416 -23.44 25.38 16.63
C GLY A 416 -21.93 25.10 16.67
N GLY A 417 -21.52 23.97 17.26
CA GLY A 417 -20.13 23.55 17.38
C GLY A 417 -19.58 22.85 16.14
N LEU A 418 -18.40 22.25 16.29
CA LEU A 418 -17.73 21.48 15.23
C LEU A 418 -17.47 20.05 15.70
N VAL A 419 -17.93 19.08 14.91
CA VAL A 419 -17.74 17.66 15.16
C VAL A 419 -16.57 17.16 14.35
N MET A 420 -15.50 16.74 15.02
CA MET A 420 -14.32 16.20 14.36
C MET A 420 -14.65 14.86 13.67
N LEU A 421 -14.22 14.71 12.42
CA LEU A 421 -14.46 13.54 11.57
C LEU A 421 -13.17 12.78 11.18
N GLY A 422 -12.02 13.28 11.61
CA GLY A 422 -10.74 12.65 11.33
C GLY A 422 -9.61 13.63 11.14
N LYS A 423 -8.48 13.09 10.68
CA LYS A 423 -7.32 13.88 10.30
C LYS A 423 -6.70 13.37 9.00
N THR A 424 -6.11 14.26 8.21
CA THR A 424 -5.41 13.89 6.98
C THR A 424 -4.19 14.75 6.71
N PHE A 425 -3.26 14.17 5.94
CA PHE A 425 -2.04 14.81 5.46
C PHE A 425 -1.82 14.54 3.95
N LYS A 426 -2.80 13.93 3.28
CA LYS A 426 -2.75 13.49 1.88
C LYS A 426 -3.33 14.55 0.95
N GLY A 427 -2.85 14.61 -0.28
CA GLY A 427 -3.32 15.55 -1.31
C GLY A 427 -2.59 16.89 -1.36
N MET A 428 -1.60 17.10 -0.49
CA MET A 428 -0.88 18.38 -0.39
C MET A 428 0.45 18.35 -1.16
N THR A 429 0.73 19.42 -1.90
CA THR A 429 2.03 19.71 -2.52
C THR A 429 3.01 20.30 -1.49
N ASP A 430 4.30 20.34 -1.81
CA ASP A 430 5.30 20.96 -0.91
C ASP A 430 5.07 22.47 -0.73
N GLU A 431 4.55 23.14 -1.77
CA GLU A 431 4.10 24.53 -1.76
C GLU A 431 2.89 24.72 -0.86
N MET A 432 1.86 23.88 -1.01
CA MET A 432 0.67 23.91 -0.15
C MET A 432 1.05 23.69 1.32
N LEU A 433 2.00 22.80 1.62
CA LEU A 433 2.50 22.59 2.99
C LEU A 433 3.24 23.81 3.55
N ALA A 434 3.97 24.56 2.72
CA ALA A 434 4.64 25.78 3.15
C ALA A 434 3.61 26.87 3.50
N TRP A 435 2.72 27.17 2.56
CA TRP A 435 1.61 28.12 2.76
C TRP A 435 0.77 27.75 4.00
N GLN A 436 0.40 26.48 4.11
CA GLN A 436 -0.37 25.95 5.23
C GLN A 436 0.32 26.20 6.58
N THR A 437 1.64 26.04 6.63
CA THR A 437 2.40 26.24 7.86
C THR A 437 2.33 27.70 8.31
N GLU A 438 2.54 28.63 7.38
CA GLU A 438 2.40 30.07 7.66
C GLU A 438 0.97 30.41 8.11
N ARG A 439 -0.02 30.02 7.30
CA ARG A 439 -1.44 30.31 7.55
C ARG A 439 -1.92 29.79 8.90
N PHE A 440 -1.58 28.56 9.27
CA PHE A 440 -2.05 27.99 10.54
C PHE A 440 -1.28 28.45 11.76
N LEU A 441 -0.09 29.02 11.60
CA LEU A 441 0.58 29.75 12.68
C LEU A 441 -0.10 31.10 12.93
N GLU A 442 -0.58 31.80 11.89
CA GLU A 442 -1.39 33.02 12.04
C GLU A 442 -2.74 32.73 12.73
N LEU A 443 -3.36 31.60 12.38
CA LEU A 443 -4.61 31.15 12.96
C LEU A 443 -4.45 30.45 14.32
N ALA A 444 -3.23 30.29 14.82
CA ALA A 444 -2.99 29.57 16.06
C ALA A 444 -3.79 30.17 17.23
N ASP A 445 -4.44 29.29 17.98
CA ASP A 445 -5.16 29.61 19.20
C ASP A 445 -4.51 28.87 20.37
N GLY A 446 -3.41 29.45 20.87
CA GLY A 446 -2.57 28.89 21.92
C GLY A 446 -1.13 28.61 21.50
N PRO A 447 -0.40 27.78 22.27
CA PRO A 447 1.02 27.51 22.04
C PRO A 447 1.30 26.84 20.69
N THR A 448 2.40 27.23 20.06
CA THR A 448 2.88 26.70 18.77
C THR A 448 4.21 25.96 18.89
N ASP A 449 4.80 25.93 20.09
CA ASP A 449 6.11 25.36 20.44
C ASP A 449 6.10 23.82 20.46
N GLY A 450 5.80 23.25 19.30
CA GLY A 450 5.79 21.80 19.05
C GLY A 450 6.67 21.37 17.87
N SER A 451 7.36 22.30 17.20
CA SER A 451 8.08 22.03 15.95
C SER A 451 9.19 20.97 16.07
N GLY A 452 9.75 20.79 17.27
CA GLY A 452 10.71 19.73 17.61
C GLY A 452 10.11 18.44 18.18
N ARG A 453 8.79 18.39 18.39
CA ARG A 453 8.07 17.22 18.94
C ARG A 453 7.24 16.57 17.85
N ILE A 454 7.53 15.32 17.52
CA ILE A 454 6.71 14.53 16.57
C ILE A 454 5.26 14.47 17.09
N GLY A 455 4.31 14.95 16.28
CA GLY A 455 2.89 14.96 16.64
C GLY A 455 2.48 16.10 17.57
N GLY A 456 3.31 17.14 17.76
CA GLY A 456 2.88 18.37 18.41
C GLY A 456 1.68 18.97 17.68
N VAL A 457 0.62 19.30 18.43
CA VAL A 457 -0.66 19.78 17.87
C VAL A 457 -0.77 21.29 18.08
N VAL A 458 -1.00 22.03 17.01
CA VAL A 458 -1.35 23.45 17.04
C VAL A 458 -2.86 23.56 16.86
N LYS A 459 -3.56 24.04 17.88
CA LYS A 459 -4.99 24.38 17.74
C LYS A 459 -5.10 25.67 16.93
N VAL A 460 -6.11 25.75 16.08
CA VAL A 460 -6.33 26.93 15.23
C VAL A 460 -7.74 27.45 15.43
N ARG A 461 -7.92 28.77 15.26
CA ARG A 461 -9.25 29.35 15.15
C ARG A 461 -9.98 28.70 13.98
N PRO A 462 -11.25 28.27 14.16
CA PRO A 462 -11.97 27.48 13.16
C PRO A 462 -12.50 28.36 12.03
N GLU A 463 -11.58 28.91 11.23
CA GLU A 463 -11.88 29.85 10.14
C GLU A 463 -11.65 29.20 8.78
N GLN A 464 -10.58 28.42 8.63
CA GLN A 464 -10.16 27.87 7.35
C GLN A 464 -11.04 26.68 6.95
N VAL A 465 -11.75 26.81 5.83
CA VAL A 465 -12.47 25.71 5.18
C VAL A 465 -11.56 25.03 4.15
N VAL A 466 -11.69 23.71 4.06
CA VAL A 466 -10.94 22.85 3.13
C VAL A 466 -11.88 21.86 2.47
N GLU A 467 -11.76 21.72 1.15
CA GLU A 467 -12.48 20.73 0.37
C GLU A 467 -11.74 19.39 0.44
N ILE A 468 -12.42 18.38 0.99
CA ILE A 468 -11.86 17.06 1.28
C ILE A 468 -12.56 16.02 0.41
N ALA A 469 -11.80 15.37 -0.46
CA ALA A 469 -12.26 14.15 -1.10
C ALA A 469 -12.03 12.95 -0.20
N PHE A 470 -12.96 12.00 -0.20
CA PHE A 470 -12.88 10.78 0.60
C PHE A 470 -13.44 9.59 -0.17
N ASP A 471 -13.05 8.38 0.26
CA ASP A 471 -13.44 7.12 -0.40
C ASP A 471 -14.63 6.44 0.29
N GLY A 472 -15.03 6.92 1.46
CA GLY A 472 -16.17 6.40 2.21
C GLY A 472 -16.16 6.87 3.67
N LEU A 473 -17.19 6.48 4.42
CA LEU A 473 -17.35 6.76 5.83
C LEU A 473 -17.36 5.44 6.63
N GLN A 474 -16.84 5.46 7.84
CA GLN A 474 -16.76 4.27 8.70
C GLN A 474 -17.19 4.61 10.13
N THR A 475 -17.72 3.64 10.86
CA THR A 475 -18.01 3.81 12.30
C THR A 475 -16.71 3.99 13.07
N SER A 476 -16.71 4.91 14.03
CA SER A 476 -15.54 5.21 14.85
C SER A 476 -15.94 5.62 16.26
N THR A 477 -15.45 4.89 17.26
CA THR A 477 -15.56 5.28 18.68
C THR A 477 -14.56 6.37 19.07
N ARG A 478 -13.58 6.66 18.22
CA ARG A 478 -12.53 7.66 18.48
C ARG A 478 -13.01 9.10 18.32
N TYR A 479 -14.03 9.33 17.49
CA TYR A 479 -14.47 10.67 17.13
C TYR A 479 -15.88 10.93 17.66
N PRO A 480 -16.17 12.16 18.15
CA PRO A 480 -17.45 12.47 18.80
C PRO A 480 -18.67 12.19 17.92
N GLY A 481 -18.53 12.32 16.59
CA GLY A 481 -19.61 12.05 15.64
C GLY A 481 -19.91 10.58 15.38
N GLY A 482 -19.21 9.64 16.05
CA GLY A 482 -19.38 8.20 15.84
C GLY A 482 -18.90 7.69 14.48
N MET A 483 -18.31 8.56 13.66
CA MET A 483 -17.92 8.30 12.27
C MET A 483 -16.54 8.88 11.96
N ALA A 484 -15.89 8.34 10.93
CA ALA A 484 -14.63 8.84 10.41
C ALA A 484 -14.58 8.82 8.87
N LEU A 485 -13.85 9.76 8.28
CA LEU A 485 -13.56 9.77 6.84
C LEU A 485 -12.51 8.72 6.47
N ARG A 486 -12.79 7.88 5.47
CA ARG A 486 -11.86 6.88 4.92
C ARG A 486 -11.10 7.47 3.73
N PHE A 487 -9.76 7.34 3.76
CA PHE A 487 -8.86 7.84 2.71
C PHE A 487 -9.06 9.33 2.33
N ALA A 488 -9.40 10.17 3.32
CA ALA A 488 -9.51 11.61 3.15
C ALA A 488 -8.24 12.21 2.53
N ARG A 489 -8.42 13.10 1.55
CA ARG A 489 -7.35 13.86 0.89
C ARG A 489 -7.82 15.29 0.64
N VAL A 490 -6.91 16.24 0.83
CA VAL A 490 -7.14 17.64 0.49
C VAL A 490 -7.21 17.78 -1.03
N LEU A 491 -8.24 18.43 -1.52
CA LEU A 491 -8.30 18.91 -2.90
C LEU A 491 -7.79 20.34 -2.98
N ARG A 492 -8.36 21.23 -2.17
CA ARG A 492 -8.00 22.65 -2.10
C ARG A 492 -8.52 23.30 -0.82
N TYR A 493 -7.93 24.43 -0.47
CA TYR A 493 -8.50 25.34 0.53
C TYR A 493 -9.60 26.18 -0.12
N ARG A 494 -10.66 26.47 0.65
CA ARG A 494 -11.88 27.16 0.19
C ARG A 494 -11.90 28.57 0.74
N ASP A 495 -11.17 29.45 0.07
CA ASP A 495 -11.14 30.88 0.42
C ASP A 495 -12.47 31.59 0.09
N ASP A 496 -13.32 30.93 -0.68
CA ASP A 496 -14.66 31.33 -1.05
C ASP A 496 -15.74 30.90 -0.03
N LYS A 497 -15.37 30.17 1.04
CA LYS A 497 -16.31 29.69 2.06
C LYS A 497 -15.86 30.03 3.47
N THR A 498 -16.80 30.50 4.27
CA THR A 498 -16.65 30.66 5.72
C THR A 498 -16.93 29.34 6.45
N ALA A 499 -16.48 29.23 7.71
CA ALA A 499 -16.77 28.06 8.55
C ALA A 499 -18.29 27.81 8.76
N ALA A 500 -19.12 28.86 8.67
CA ALA A 500 -20.58 28.73 8.73
C ALA A 500 -21.18 28.05 7.48
N GLU A 501 -20.45 28.06 6.35
CA GLU A 501 -20.86 27.47 5.07
C GLU A 501 -20.26 26.08 4.82
N ALA A 502 -19.50 25.56 5.78
CA ALA A 502 -19.00 24.18 5.76
C ALA A 502 -20.15 23.16 5.75
N ASP A 503 -19.87 21.91 5.39
CA ASP A 503 -20.85 20.84 5.50
C ASP A 503 -21.16 20.50 6.96
N THR A 504 -22.39 20.02 7.18
CA THR A 504 -22.87 19.66 8.52
C THR A 504 -22.65 18.19 8.82
N ILE A 505 -22.64 17.85 10.11
CA ILE A 505 -22.64 16.46 10.55
C ILE A 505 -23.86 15.69 9.99
N ASP A 506 -24.99 16.36 9.74
CA ASP A 506 -26.16 15.75 9.12
C ASP A 506 -25.95 15.43 7.64
N THR A 507 -25.25 16.28 6.88
CA THR A 507 -24.80 15.95 5.53
C THR A 507 -23.95 14.68 5.56
N VAL A 508 -23.04 14.56 6.54
CA VAL A 508 -22.20 13.37 6.71
C VAL A 508 -23.02 12.14 7.08
N ARG A 509 -24.00 12.26 7.98
CA ARG A 509 -24.91 11.17 8.35
C ARG A 509 -25.75 10.71 7.16
N ALA A 510 -26.26 11.62 6.34
CA ALA A 510 -27.02 11.30 5.14
C ALA A 510 -26.17 10.55 4.11
N LEU A 511 -24.91 10.94 3.94
CA LEU A 511 -23.96 10.19 3.11
C LEU A 511 -23.64 8.82 3.72
N TYR A 512 -23.55 8.73 5.04
CA TYR A 512 -23.32 7.47 5.75
C TYR A 512 -24.49 6.50 5.65
N SER A 513 -25.74 6.99 5.66
CA SER A 513 -26.97 6.18 5.59
C SER A 513 -27.30 5.75 4.15
N ARG A 514 -26.93 6.53 3.13
CA ARG A 514 -27.06 6.10 1.72
C ARG A 514 -26.11 4.95 1.34
N ALA A 515 -25.11 4.69 2.19
CA ALA A 515 -24.21 3.55 2.06
C ALA A 515 -24.73 2.29 2.79
N ASP A 516 -25.90 2.35 3.45
CA ASP A 516 -26.74 1.18 3.76
C ASP A 516 -27.72 0.95 2.59
#